data_AF-A0A971CNK7-F1
#
_entry.id   AF-A0A971CNK7-F1
#
_cell.length_a   1.000
_cell.length_b   1.000
_cell.length_c   1.000
_cell.angle_alpha   90.00
_cell.angle_beta   90.00
_cell.angle_gamma   90.00
#
_symmetry.space_group_name_H-M   'P 1'
#
loop_
_entity.id
_entity.type
_entity.pdbx_description
1 polymer ?
#
loop_
_entity_poly.entity_id
_entity_poly.type
_entity_poly.pdbx_seq_one_letter_code
_entity_poly.pdbx_strand_id
1 'polypeptide(L)'
;MIAGPGGYGGSGSGSGVPAIATNYVIRLQENVKKADEAALRGSQLMADGDYQGAIEQYRNALDLLPDAPMTEPRRRAYIKQFSRASVLLATQRAEEGRYPESIALVEEVLQPSIDPDNIDAKRLLERLNDPDYYSPALTPSHLERVRRVKLALKTAQGYIDLGDYDRADRSFNKALNDDPYNSAARRGMEDNERHRMNYYDVARDHTRSRMLRQVAEGWETPVPANLESGPDIPIPQDTATTEIRRIEEKLKTIILPSVEFADTPLRDAIDFLQQRSVEMDVNETNPARKGINIIIDTGTVGGGGGGAAPAPAAPAEGGFGFEGGAPAAVGGGGMGGVEDTRISLRLTNVPLAEALRYTTSLAQLKYKVEPFAVKVVPISTPDADLFTNVY
;
A
#
# COMPACT_ATOMS: atom_id res chain seq x y z
N MET A 1 117.33 9.22 69.02
CA MET A 1 116.84 7.85 69.26
C MET A 1 115.33 7.97 69.45
N ILE A 2 114.50 7.43 68.55
CA ILE A 2 113.98 6.03 68.56
C ILE A 2 113.06 5.83 69.78
N ALA A 3 111.75 5.56 69.66
CA ALA A 3 110.86 5.41 68.50
C ALA A 3 109.37 5.65 68.89
N GLY A 4 108.44 5.59 67.92
CA GLY A 4 107.00 5.38 68.16
C GLY A 4 106.56 3.94 67.76
N PRO A 5 105.28 3.66 67.48
CA PRO A 5 104.09 4.53 67.53
C PRO A 5 102.93 3.97 68.39
N GLY A 6 101.83 4.72 68.50
CA GLY A 6 100.56 4.22 69.05
C GLY A 6 99.44 5.24 68.84
N GLY A 7 98.41 4.90 68.05
CA GLY A 7 97.36 5.84 67.65
C GLY A 7 95.96 5.33 67.95
N TYR A 8 95.10 6.21 68.47
CA TYR A 8 93.66 5.98 68.60
C TYR A 8 92.92 7.25 68.15
N GLY A 9 92.07 7.13 67.14
CA GLY A 9 91.35 8.27 66.54
C GLY A 9 90.04 8.56 67.27
N GLY A 10 89.94 9.73 67.91
CA GLY A 10 88.68 10.24 68.48
C GLY A 10 87.82 10.91 67.42
N SER A 11 87.01 10.15 66.68
CA SER A 11 85.98 10.71 65.79
C SER A 11 84.73 11.08 66.60
N GLY A 12 84.36 12.36 66.61
CA GLY A 12 83.26 12.88 67.43
C GLY A 12 82.34 13.84 66.67
N SER A 13 81.03 13.59 66.75
CA SER A 13 79.94 14.49 66.32
C SER A 13 79.80 14.77 64.81
N GLY A 14 79.61 13.71 64.01
CA GLY A 14 79.05 13.83 62.66
C GLY A 14 77.52 13.84 62.64
N SER A 15 76.91 14.77 61.89
CA SER A 15 75.45 14.93 61.78
C SER A 15 74.75 13.75 61.08
N GLY A 16 74.30 12.74 61.83
CA GLY A 16 73.66 11.53 61.29
C GLY A 16 72.12 11.50 61.29
N VAL A 17 71.44 12.40 62.00
CA VAL A 17 69.98 12.29 62.28
C VAL A 17 69.02 12.73 61.14
N PRO A 18 69.32 13.69 60.22
CA PRO A 18 68.26 14.26 59.37
C PRO A 18 67.72 13.29 58.31
N ALA A 19 68.56 12.45 57.70
CA ALA A 19 68.17 11.64 56.53
C ALA A 19 67.14 10.53 56.84
N ILE A 20 67.19 9.95 58.04
CA ILE A 20 66.24 8.90 58.45
C ILE A 20 64.86 9.53 58.73
N ALA A 21 64.84 10.70 59.37
CA ALA A 21 63.61 11.44 59.64
C ALA A 21 62.91 11.89 58.34
N THR A 22 63.65 12.41 57.35
CA THR A 22 63.07 12.76 56.04
C THR A 22 62.50 11.55 55.32
N ASN A 23 63.22 10.40 55.32
CA ASN A 23 62.75 9.18 54.67
C ASN A 23 61.49 8.60 55.32
N TYR A 24 61.35 8.72 56.65
CA TYR A 24 60.13 8.35 57.37
C TYR A 24 58.95 9.26 56.96
N VAL A 25 59.13 10.58 56.95
CA VAL A 25 58.08 11.54 56.57
C VAL A 25 57.63 11.37 55.11
N ILE A 26 58.55 11.08 54.18
CA ILE A 26 58.20 10.80 52.78
C ILE A 26 57.29 9.56 52.67
N ARG A 27 57.67 8.44 53.30
CA ARG A 27 56.84 7.21 53.32
C ARG A 27 55.48 7.44 53.99
N LEU A 28 55.44 8.23 55.07
CA LEU A 28 54.20 8.63 55.74
C LEU A 28 53.27 9.36 54.77
N GLN A 29 53.80 10.34 54.01
CA GLN A 29 53.03 11.09 53.02
C GLN A 29 52.59 10.23 51.82
N GLU A 30 53.43 9.30 51.35
CA GLU A 30 53.05 8.36 50.29
C GLU A 30 51.93 7.42 50.71
N ASN A 31 51.98 6.89 51.93
CA ASN A 31 50.94 6.01 52.46
C ASN A 31 49.62 6.77 52.69
N VAL A 32 49.67 8.00 53.20
CA VAL A 32 48.49 8.88 53.29
C VAL A 32 47.90 9.14 51.91
N LYS A 33 48.71 9.45 50.88
CA LYS A 33 48.20 9.63 49.50
C LYS A 33 47.51 8.37 48.96
N LYS A 34 48.08 7.18 49.18
CA LYS A 34 47.47 5.90 48.77
C LYS A 34 46.16 5.62 49.51
N ALA A 35 46.08 5.97 50.80
CA ALA A 35 44.85 5.90 51.58
C ALA A 35 43.79 6.88 51.09
N ASP A 36 44.18 8.12 50.77
CA ASP A 36 43.30 9.15 50.17
C ASP A 36 42.74 8.68 48.82
N GLU A 37 43.57 8.08 47.95
CA GLU A 37 43.12 7.49 46.69
C GLU A 37 42.17 6.30 46.89
N ALA A 38 42.47 5.40 47.84
CA ALA A 38 41.61 4.25 48.14
C ALA A 38 40.24 4.71 48.67
N ALA A 39 40.22 5.65 49.61
CA ALA A 39 38.98 6.25 50.11
C ALA A 39 38.20 6.98 49.01
N LEU A 40 38.87 7.64 48.06
CA LEU A 40 38.23 8.27 46.92
C LEU A 40 37.59 7.22 45.98
N ARG A 41 38.27 6.11 45.68
CA ARG A 41 37.68 4.98 44.94
C ARG A 41 36.49 4.38 45.69
N GLY A 42 36.59 4.22 47.01
CA GLY A 42 35.48 3.80 47.85
C GLY A 42 34.28 4.75 47.77
N SER A 43 34.52 6.06 47.68
CA SER A 43 33.46 7.05 47.52
C SER A 43 32.80 7.07 46.14
N GLN A 44 33.51 6.61 45.10
CA GLN A 44 32.96 6.40 43.76
C GLN A 44 32.06 5.15 43.74
N LEU A 45 32.54 4.02 44.27
CA LEU A 45 31.76 2.78 44.39
C LEU A 45 30.49 2.98 45.24
N MET A 46 30.54 3.82 46.29
CA MET A 46 29.36 4.25 47.05
C MET A 46 28.31 5.01 46.21
N ALA A 47 28.73 5.76 45.18
CA ALA A 47 27.84 6.49 44.30
C ALA A 47 27.30 5.61 43.15
N ASP A 48 28.11 4.65 42.70
CA ASP A 48 27.73 3.64 41.71
C ASP A 48 26.81 2.54 42.30
N GLY A 49 26.73 2.45 43.64
CA GLY A 49 25.89 1.51 44.39
C GLY A 49 26.58 0.20 44.79
N ASP A 50 27.87 0.04 44.48
CA ASP A 50 28.68 -1.10 44.98
C ASP A 50 29.18 -0.83 46.40
N TYR A 51 28.28 -1.06 47.37
CA TYR A 51 28.60 -0.97 48.78
C TYR A 51 29.63 -2.02 49.22
N GLN A 52 29.78 -3.16 48.53
CA GLN A 52 30.76 -4.18 48.89
C GLN A 52 32.19 -3.72 48.53
N GLY A 53 32.41 -3.34 47.27
CA GLY A 53 33.68 -2.78 46.82
C GLY A 53 34.05 -1.51 47.59
N ALA A 54 33.07 -0.67 47.94
CA ALA A 54 33.29 0.50 48.80
C ALA A 54 33.88 0.12 50.17
N ILE A 55 33.28 -0.85 50.86
CA ILE A 55 33.74 -1.35 52.18
C ILE A 55 35.18 -1.87 52.09
N GLU A 56 35.52 -2.63 51.04
CA GLU A 56 36.88 -3.12 50.80
C GLU A 56 37.89 -1.99 50.56
N GLN A 57 37.54 -0.99 49.75
CA GLN A 57 38.42 0.17 49.53
C GLN A 57 38.58 1.03 50.79
N TYR A 58 37.56 1.16 51.64
CA TYR A 58 37.70 1.86 52.92
C TYR A 58 38.50 1.08 53.96
N ARG A 59 38.42 -0.27 54.00
CA ARG A 59 39.32 -1.10 54.82
C ARG A 59 40.78 -0.90 54.38
N ASN A 60 41.06 -1.04 53.09
CA ASN A 60 42.38 -0.78 52.50
C ASN A 60 42.89 0.65 52.82
N ALA A 61 42.01 1.67 52.77
CA ALA A 61 42.36 3.04 53.17
C ALA A 61 42.71 3.14 54.67
N LEU A 62 42.03 2.40 55.55
CA LEU A 62 42.31 2.36 56.99
C LEU A 62 43.60 1.60 57.32
N ASP A 63 43.91 0.53 56.58
CA ASP A 63 45.14 -0.27 56.73
C ASP A 63 46.38 0.48 56.22
N LEU A 64 46.24 1.22 55.11
CA LEU A 64 47.30 2.07 54.56
C LEU A 64 47.58 3.32 55.43
N LEU A 65 46.58 3.77 56.19
CA LEU A 65 46.71 4.96 57.03
C LEU A 65 47.48 4.63 58.31
N PRO A 66 48.66 5.23 58.55
CA PRO A 66 49.45 4.96 59.76
C PRO A 66 48.82 5.61 60.99
N ASP A 67 48.93 4.98 62.16
CA ASP A 67 48.48 5.56 63.43
C ASP A 67 49.42 6.67 63.90
N ALA A 68 48.95 7.91 63.75
CA ALA A 68 49.60 9.12 64.24
C ALA A 68 48.54 10.18 64.59
N PRO A 69 48.81 11.10 65.53
CA PRO A 69 47.86 12.17 65.86
C PRO A 69 47.55 13.11 64.69
N MET A 70 48.40 13.15 63.64
CA MET A 70 48.18 13.94 62.43
C MET A 70 47.28 13.25 61.39
N THR A 71 47.13 11.92 61.46
CA THR A 71 46.26 11.13 60.58
C THR A 71 44.91 10.79 61.24
N GLU A 72 44.80 10.92 62.57
CA GLU A 72 43.59 10.63 63.34
C GLU A 72 42.30 11.28 62.78
N PRO A 73 42.29 12.57 62.33
CA PRO A 73 41.09 13.16 61.73
C PRO A 73 40.68 12.50 60.40
N ARG A 74 41.67 11.98 59.63
CA ARG A 74 41.42 11.20 58.41
C ARG A 74 40.90 9.80 58.75
N ARG A 75 41.45 9.15 59.79
CA ARG A 75 40.95 7.85 60.28
C ARG A 75 39.47 7.97 60.66
N ARG A 76 39.10 9.01 61.43
CA ARG A 76 37.69 9.30 61.78
C ARG A 76 36.81 9.56 60.55
N ALA A 77 37.31 10.25 59.51
CA ALA A 77 36.58 10.44 58.26
C ALA A 77 36.34 9.13 57.49
N TYR A 78 37.35 8.26 57.39
CA TYR A 78 37.23 6.96 56.68
C TYR A 78 36.36 5.97 57.45
N ILE A 79 36.49 5.90 58.78
CA ILE A 79 35.57 5.15 59.66
C ILE A 79 34.12 5.57 59.41
N LYS A 80 33.83 6.87 59.29
CA LYS A 80 32.45 7.36 59.07
C LYS A 80 31.90 7.03 57.67
N GLN A 81 32.73 6.96 56.64
CA GLN A 81 32.27 6.50 55.32
C GLN A 81 32.14 4.98 55.26
N PHE A 82 33.03 4.24 55.94
CA PHE A 82 32.93 2.80 56.13
C PHE A 82 31.65 2.41 56.89
N SER A 83 31.35 3.06 58.03
CA SER A 83 30.13 2.75 58.80
C SER A 83 28.87 3.05 58.01
N ARG A 84 28.86 4.15 57.24
CA ARG A 84 27.78 4.44 56.28
C ARG A 84 27.66 3.38 55.17
N ALA A 85 28.78 2.92 54.59
CA ALA A 85 28.79 1.90 53.55
C ALA A 85 28.23 0.55 54.06
N SER A 86 28.71 0.10 55.22
CA SER A 86 28.26 -1.12 55.88
C SER A 86 26.79 -1.07 56.30
N VAL A 87 26.28 0.08 56.78
CA VAL A 87 24.85 0.27 57.07
C VAL A 87 24.00 0.21 55.79
N LEU A 88 24.45 0.79 54.67
CA LEU A 88 23.73 0.69 53.39
C LEU A 88 23.71 -0.74 52.85
N LEU A 89 24.85 -1.44 52.87
CA LEU A 89 24.90 -2.86 52.50
C LEU A 89 24.00 -3.71 53.41
N ALA A 90 24.00 -3.44 54.71
CA ALA A 90 23.11 -4.11 55.66
C ALA A 90 21.62 -3.85 55.34
N THR A 91 21.22 -2.63 54.99
CA THR A 91 19.83 -2.36 54.56
C THR A 91 19.46 -3.15 53.31
N GLN A 92 20.33 -3.20 52.29
CA GLN A 92 20.09 -4.03 51.09
C GLN A 92 19.95 -5.51 51.46
N ARG A 93 20.82 -6.03 52.35
CA ARG A 93 20.75 -7.43 52.79
C ARG A 93 19.49 -7.72 53.61
N ALA A 94 18.95 -6.74 54.34
CA ALA A 94 17.65 -6.85 55.01
C ALA A 94 16.50 -6.93 53.99
N GLU A 95 16.51 -6.07 52.95
CA GLU A 95 15.53 -6.11 51.85
C GLU A 95 15.60 -7.39 51.00
N GLU A 96 16.78 -8.02 50.91
CA GLU A 96 16.96 -9.35 50.32
C GLU A 96 16.51 -10.50 51.25
N GLY A 97 16.03 -10.23 52.47
CA GLY A 97 15.65 -11.25 53.46
C GLY A 97 16.83 -11.98 54.10
N ARG A 98 18.04 -11.43 54.02
CA ARG A 98 19.29 -11.98 54.57
C ARG A 98 19.62 -11.40 55.94
N TYR A 99 18.65 -11.46 56.84
CA TYR A 99 18.77 -10.89 58.19
C TYR A 99 20.07 -11.26 58.95
N PRO A 100 20.56 -12.52 58.98
CA PRO A 100 21.82 -12.81 59.69
C PRO A 100 23.06 -12.17 59.04
N GLU A 101 23.10 -12.01 57.70
CA GLU A 101 24.18 -11.27 57.03
C GLU A 101 24.08 -9.77 57.35
N SER A 102 22.86 -9.23 57.41
CA SER A 102 22.59 -7.82 57.73
C SER A 102 22.97 -7.49 59.18
N ILE A 103 22.56 -8.32 60.14
CA ILE A 103 22.89 -8.17 61.57
C ILE A 103 24.40 -8.18 61.78
N ALA A 104 25.13 -9.16 61.19
CA ALA A 104 26.58 -9.24 61.35
C ALA A 104 27.33 -7.99 60.81
N LEU A 105 26.87 -7.40 59.71
CA LEU A 105 27.42 -6.15 59.17
C LEU A 105 27.16 -4.94 60.09
N VAL A 106 26.01 -4.91 60.76
CA VAL A 106 25.66 -3.85 61.73
C VAL A 106 26.43 -4.01 63.04
N GLU A 107 26.59 -5.25 63.51
CA GLU A 107 27.42 -5.58 64.67
C GLU A 107 28.91 -5.27 64.43
N GLU A 108 29.43 -5.45 63.21
CA GLU A 108 30.78 -5.02 62.83
C GLU A 108 30.95 -3.49 62.99
N VAL A 109 30.00 -2.69 62.49
CA VAL A 109 30.03 -1.23 62.62
C VAL A 109 30.03 -0.77 64.08
N LEU A 110 29.25 -1.45 64.93
CA LEU A 110 29.08 -1.11 66.35
C LEU A 110 30.25 -1.60 67.24
N GLN A 111 31.30 -2.20 66.69
CA GLN A 111 32.48 -2.57 67.46
C GLN A 111 33.17 -1.33 68.07
N PRO A 112 33.73 -1.41 69.29
CA PRO A 112 34.40 -0.28 69.96
C PRO A 112 35.58 0.32 69.20
N SER A 113 36.13 -0.39 68.23
CA SER A 113 37.21 0.01 67.32
C SER A 113 36.76 0.83 66.11
N ILE A 114 35.46 0.85 65.80
CA ILE A 114 34.89 1.42 64.57
C ILE A 114 33.96 2.59 64.94
N ASP A 115 32.66 2.38 65.13
CA ASP A 115 31.67 3.46 65.29
C ASP A 115 30.57 3.04 66.29
N PRO A 116 30.92 2.81 67.58
CA PRO A 116 30.00 2.27 68.59
C PRO A 116 28.84 3.21 68.96
N ASP A 117 28.85 4.47 68.49
CA ASP A 117 27.77 5.44 68.66
C ASP A 117 26.99 5.78 67.38
N ASN A 118 27.14 4.97 66.33
CA ASN A 118 26.39 5.11 65.10
C ASN A 118 24.88 4.91 65.31
N ILE A 119 24.11 5.99 65.23
CA ILE A 119 22.65 6.00 65.48
C ILE A 119 21.90 5.19 64.41
N ASP A 120 22.29 5.30 63.13
CA ASP A 120 21.63 4.58 62.04
C ASP A 120 21.85 3.07 62.14
N ALA A 121 23.05 2.64 62.53
CA ALA A 121 23.37 1.24 62.82
C ALA A 121 22.53 0.71 64.00
N LYS A 122 22.48 1.42 65.13
CA LYS A 122 21.66 1.04 66.31
C LYS A 122 20.18 0.90 65.94
N ARG A 123 19.62 1.86 65.18
CA ARG A 123 18.22 1.83 64.70
C ARG A 123 17.96 0.72 63.68
N LEU A 124 18.95 0.35 62.87
CA LEU A 124 18.81 -0.77 61.94
C LEU A 124 18.82 -2.11 62.69
N LEU A 125 19.68 -2.28 63.70
CA LEU A 125 19.71 -3.46 64.56
C LEU A 125 18.40 -3.63 65.33
N GLU A 126 17.84 -2.55 65.87
CA GLU A 126 16.53 -2.54 66.54
C GLU A 126 15.44 -3.07 65.59
N ARG A 127 15.34 -2.53 64.37
CA ARG A 127 14.37 -2.98 63.36
C ARG A 127 14.59 -4.42 62.92
N LEU A 128 15.84 -4.84 62.70
CA LEU A 128 16.19 -6.21 62.29
C LEU A 128 15.77 -7.27 63.30
N ASN A 129 15.66 -6.91 64.57
CA ASN A 129 15.18 -7.77 65.65
C ASN A 129 13.66 -7.66 65.89
N ASP A 130 12.97 -6.74 65.20
CA ASP A 130 11.51 -6.54 65.31
C ASP A 130 10.77 -7.28 64.15
N PRO A 131 10.01 -8.36 64.46
CA PRO A 131 9.31 -9.14 63.45
C PRO A 131 8.25 -8.36 62.64
N ASP A 132 7.74 -7.24 63.17
CA ASP A 132 6.73 -6.42 62.51
C ASP A 132 7.35 -5.55 61.39
N TYR A 133 8.65 -5.21 61.48
CA TYR A 133 9.38 -4.54 60.39
C TYR A 133 10.01 -5.54 59.43
N TYR A 134 10.66 -6.60 59.94
CA TYR A 134 11.40 -7.56 59.15
C TYR A 134 10.95 -9.00 59.46
N SER A 135 9.85 -9.40 58.84
CA SER A 135 9.25 -10.72 59.05
C SER A 135 10.23 -11.86 58.70
N PRO A 136 10.49 -12.82 59.61
CA PRO A 136 11.35 -13.98 59.37
C PRO A 136 10.88 -14.91 58.23
N ALA A 137 9.62 -14.78 57.78
CA ALA A 137 9.09 -15.53 56.63
C ALA A 137 9.64 -15.03 55.28
N LEU A 138 10.10 -13.77 55.22
CA LEU A 138 10.68 -13.17 54.03
C LEU A 138 12.12 -13.68 53.82
N THR A 139 12.24 -14.84 53.19
CA THR A 139 13.54 -15.43 52.80
C THR A 139 13.94 -15.03 51.38
N PRO A 140 15.24 -15.09 51.01
CA PRO A 140 15.68 -14.91 49.63
C PRO A 140 14.98 -15.87 48.67
N SER A 141 14.71 -17.11 49.12
CA SER A 141 13.97 -18.11 48.35
C SER A 141 12.55 -17.66 47.99
N HIS A 142 11.88 -16.92 48.90
CA HIS A 142 10.54 -16.42 48.71
C HIS A 142 10.53 -15.23 47.75
N LEU A 143 11.48 -14.29 47.92
CA LEU A 143 11.69 -13.19 46.96
C LEU A 143 11.95 -13.71 45.54
N GLU A 144 12.73 -14.78 45.37
CA GLU A 144 12.94 -15.40 44.06
C GLU A 144 11.69 -16.09 43.48
N ARG A 145 10.78 -16.62 44.31
CA ARG A 145 9.47 -17.08 43.84
C ARG A 145 8.58 -15.90 43.42
N VAL A 146 8.51 -14.84 44.23
CA VAL A 146 7.75 -13.62 43.92
C VAL A 146 8.27 -12.94 42.65
N ARG A 147 9.60 -12.87 42.44
CA ARG A 147 10.24 -12.37 41.21
C ARG A 147 9.83 -13.21 40.00
N ARG A 148 9.86 -14.55 40.09
CA ARG A 148 9.44 -15.46 39.02
C ARG A 148 7.95 -15.38 38.71
N VAL A 149 7.08 -15.35 39.72
CA VAL A 149 5.62 -15.14 39.55
C VAL A 149 5.35 -13.81 38.85
N LYS A 150 5.96 -12.71 39.32
CA LYS A 150 5.80 -11.37 38.73
C LYS A 150 6.29 -11.30 37.28
N LEU A 151 7.39 -11.98 36.95
CA LEU A 151 7.89 -12.11 35.58
C LEU A 151 6.94 -12.94 34.72
N ALA A 152 6.48 -14.09 35.22
CA ALA A 152 5.56 -15.00 34.52
C ALA A 152 4.21 -14.34 34.21
N LEU A 153 3.63 -13.60 35.16
CA LEU A 153 2.40 -12.82 34.98
C LEU A 153 2.57 -11.73 33.91
N LYS A 154 3.65 -10.92 33.98
CA LYS A 154 3.94 -9.91 32.94
C LYS A 154 4.16 -10.52 31.56
N THR A 155 4.84 -11.67 31.51
CA THR A 155 5.09 -12.41 30.27
C THR A 155 3.79 -12.97 29.69
N ALA A 156 2.89 -13.47 30.54
CA ALA A 156 1.57 -13.95 30.14
C ALA A 156 0.71 -12.83 29.56
N GLN A 157 0.66 -11.66 30.21
CA GLN A 157 -0.03 -10.47 29.69
C GLN A 157 0.52 -10.06 28.33
N GLY A 158 1.85 -9.95 28.19
CA GLY A 158 2.47 -9.62 26.90
C GLY A 158 2.19 -10.64 25.80
N TYR A 159 1.85 -11.90 26.13
CA TYR A 159 1.35 -12.87 25.15
C TYR A 159 -0.12 -12.67 24.80
N ILE A 160 -1.00 -12.27 25.73
CA ILE A 160 -2.37 -11.83 25.40
C ILE A 160 -2.32 -10.60 24.47
N ASP A 161 -1.48 -9.62 24.79
CA ASP A 161 -1.32 -8.38 24.02
C ASP A 161 -0.81 -8.64 22.58
N LEU A 162 -0.08 -9.75 22.38
CA LEU A 162 0.38 -10.26 21.08
C LEU A 162 -0.59 -11.25 20.41
N GLY A 163 -1.71 -11.61 21.05
CA GLY A 163 -2.68 -12.59 20.56
C GLY A 163 -2.25 -14.07 20.67
N ASP A 164 -1.16 -14.38 21.37
CA ASP A 164 -0.65 -15.75 21.56
C ASP A 164 -1.19 -16.37 22.86
N TYR A 165 -2.47 -16.70 22.83
CA TYR A 165 -3.22 -17.21 23.98
C TYR A 165 -2.64 -18.54 24.52
N ASP A 166 -1.98 -19.34 23.67
CA ASP A 166 -1.31 -20.58 24.05
C ASP A 166 -0.02 -20.36 24.86
N ARG A 167 0.80 -19.35 24.52
CA ARG A 167 1.95 -18.95 25.34
C ARG A 167 1.54 -18.16 26.58
N ALA A 168 0.40 -17.46 26.55
CA ALA A 168 -0.20 -16.85 27.73
C ALA A 168 -0.54 -17.90 28.80
N ASP A 169 -1.32 -18.94 28.47
CA ASP A 169 -1.68 -20.01 29.43
C ASP A 169 -0.46 -20.75 29.96
N ARG A 170 0.52 -21.07 29.11
CA ARG A 170 1.78 -21.68 29.57
C ARG A 170 2.58 -20.78 30.51
N SER A 171 2.34 -19.47 30.49
CA SER A 171 3.00 -18.49 31.37
C SER A 171 2.22 -18.27 32.67
N PHE A 172 0.87 -18.26 32.63
CA PHE A 172 0.04 -18.29 33.85
C PHE A 172 0.23 -19.60 34.63
N ASN A 173 0.34 -20.75 33.96
CA ASN A 173 0.64 -22.02 34.62
C ASN A 173 2.01 -22.03 35.32
N LYS A 174 3.02 -21.30 34.80
CA LYS A 174 4.30 -21.13 35.52
C LYS A 174 4.12 -20.32 36.80
N ALA A 175 3.33 -19.25 36.77
CA ALA A 175 2.98 -18.51 37.99
C ALA A 175 2.26 -19.40 39.01
N LEU A 176 1.31 -20.25 38.57
CA LEU A 176 0.62 -21.21 39.45
C LEU A 176 1.52 -22.35 39.98
N ASN A 177 2.62 -22.68 39.30
CA ASN A 177 3.58 -23.67 39.81
C ASN A 177 4.47 -23.09 40.93
N ASP A 178 4.76 -21.79 40.90
CA ASP A 178 5.51 -21.09 41.97
C ASP A 178 4.60 -20.54 43.09
N ASP A 179 3.33 -20.25 42.79
CA ASP A 179 2.27 -19.81 43.72
C ASP A 179 0.88 -20.40 43.31
N PRO A 180 0.52 -21.59 43.83
CA PRO A 180 -0.72 -22.30 43.44
C PRO A 180 -2.03 -21.56 43.71
N TYR A 181 -2.03 -20.55 44.57
CA TYR A 181 -3.21 -19.80 44.99
C TYR A 181 -3.26 -18.39 44.40
N ASN A 182 -2.43 -18.09 43.39
CA ASN A 182 -2.36 -16.78 42.78
C ASN A 182 -3.65 -16.38 42.04
N SER A 183 -4.41 -15.46 42.64
CA SER A 183 -5.67 -14.97 42.07
C SER A 183 -5.49 -14.15 40.78
N ALA A 184 -4.35 -13.47 40.61
CA ALA A 184 -4.04 -12.73 39.37
C ALA A 184 -3.75 -13.68 38.20
N ALA A 185 -3.06 -14.81 38.44
CA ALA A 185 -2.85 -15.83 37.42
C ALA A 185 -4.17 -16.47 36.97
N ARG A 186 -5.09 -16.75 37.92
CA ARG A 186 -6.41 -17.29 37.60
C ARG A 186 -7.29 -16.32 36.82
N ARG A 187 -7.29 -15.03 37.19
CA ARG A 187 -8.01 -14.00 36.42
C ARG A 187 -7.41 -13.82 35.01
N GLY A 188 -6.09 -13.82 34.88
CA GLY A 188 -5.43 -13.76 33.57
C GLY A 188 -5.78 -14.93 32.65
N MET A 189 -5.99 -16.13 33.19
CA MET A 189 -6.52 -17.28 32.43
C MET A 189 -7.99 -17.09 32.01
N GLU A 190 -8.84 -16.54 32.89
CA GLU A 190 -10.24 -16.20 32.57
C GLU A 190 -10.32 -15.15 31.45
N ASP A 191 -9.49 -14.10 31.53
CA ASP A 191 -9.33 -13.10 30.49
C ASP A 191 -8.87 -13.75 29.17
N ASN A 192 -7.86 -14.62 29.21
CA ASN A 192 -7.33 -15.33 28.05
C ASN A 192 -8.37 -16.24 27.38
N GLU A 193 -9.16 -16.99 28.15
CA GLU A 193 -10.23 -17.84 27.61
C GLU A 193 -11.35 -17.01 26.98
N ARG A 194 -11.68 -15.84 27.54
CA ARG A 194 -12.61 -14.90 26.90
C ARG A 194 -12.08 -14.43 25.53
N HIS A 195 -10.78 -14.21 25.37
CA HIS A 195 -10.19 -13.90 24.07
C HIS A 195 -10.29 -15.08 23.08
N ARG A 196 -10.11 -16.33 23.53
CA ARG A 196 -10.36 -17.55 22.72
C ARG A 196 -11.83 -17.66 22.30
N MET A 197 -12.77 -17.43 23.21
CA MET A 197 -14.21 -17.49 22.95
C MET A 197 -14.65 -16.47 21.88
N ASN A 198 -14.15 -15.24 21.93
CA ASN A 198 -14.40 -14.23 20.90
C ASN A 198 -13.98 -14.71 19.49
N TYR A 199 -12.86 -15.44 19.38
CA TYR A 199 -12.44 -16.05 18.11
C TYR A 199 -13.40 -17.16 17.66
N TYR A 200 -13.85 -18.03 18.57
CA TYR A 200 -14.80 -19.10 18.24
C TYR A 200 -16.16 -18.56 17.76
N ASP A 201 -16.66 -17.46 18.33
CA ASP A 201 -17.88 -16.82 17.85
C ASP A 201 -17.73 -16.21 16.45
N VAL A 202 -16.62 -15.49 16.18
CA VAL A 202 -16.33 -14.96 14.84
C VAL A 202 -16.17 -16.09 13.81
N ALA A 203 -15.51 -17.20 14.18
CA ALA A 203 -15.36 -18.37 13.32
C ALA A 203 -16.71 -19.07 13.04
N ARG A 204 -17.59 -19.15 14.05
CA ARG A 204 -18.97 -19.66 13.95
C ARG A 204 -19.81 -18.79 13.01
N ASP A 205 -19.77 -17.47 13.15
CA ASP A 205 -20.55 -16.56 12.32
C ASP A 205 -20.04 -16.47 10.88
N HIS A 206 -18.72 -16.53 10.65
CA HIS A 206 -18.14 -16.69 9.31
C HIS A 206 -18.60 -18.00 8.64
N THR A 207 -18.59 -19.11 9.38
CA THR A 207 -19.04 -20.41 8.87
C THR A 207 -20.54 -20.38 8.55
N ARG A 208 -21.36 -19.79 9.43
CA ARG A 208 -22.79 -19.58 9.22
C ARG A 208 -23.07 -18.73 7.98
N SER A 209 -22.37 -17.60 7.81
CA SER A 209 -22.54 -16.72 6.64
C SER A 209 -22.13 -17.40 5.33
N ARG A 210 -21.09 -18.24 5.35
CA ARG A 210 -20.69 -19.05 4.18
C ARG A 210 -21.78 -20.04 3.77
N MET A 211 -22.38 -20.74 4.74
CA MET A 211 -23.48 -21.69 4.48
C MET A 211 -24.74 -20.97 4.01
N LEU A 212 -25.07 -19.81 4.59
CA LEU A 212 -26.19 -18.97 4.13
C LEU A 212 -25.98 -18.46 2.70
N ARG A 213 -24.73 -18.11 2.32
CA ARG A 213 -24.40 -17.75 0.92
C ARG A 213 -24.67 -18.91 -0.04
N GLN A 214 -24.26 -20.13 0.32
CA GLN A 214 -24.52 -21.33 -0.50
C GLN A 214 -26.01 -21.65 -0.63
N VAL A 215 -26.80 -21.42 0.43
CA VAL A 215 -28.27 -21.53 0.35
C VAL A 215 -28.84 -20.46 -0.57
N ALA A 216 -28.43 -19.20 -0.43
CA ALA A 216 -28.91 -18.10 -1.27
C ALA A 216 -28.56 -18.30 -2.76
N GLU A 217 -27.34 -18.76 -3.06
CA GLU A 217 -26.85 -19.16 -4.39
C GLU A 217 -27.70 -20.29 -5.02
N GLY A 218 -28.34 -21.14 -4.21
CA GLY A 218 -29.30 -22.16 -4.65
C GLY A 218 -30.76 -21.68 -4.81
N TRP A 219 -31.09 -20.48 -4.30
CA TRP A 219 -32.39 -19.82 -4.50
C TRP A 219 -32.31 -18.65 -5.50
N GLU A 220 -31.11 -18.25 -5.89
CA GLU A 220 -30.88 -17.23 -6.91
C GLU A 220 -31.39 -17.75 -8.26
N THR A 221 -32.39 -17.05 -8.82
CA THR A 221 -32.74 -17.25 -10.23
C THR A 221 -31.59 -16.64 -11.04
N PRO A 222 -30.78 -17.43 -11.77
CA PRO A 222 -29.62 -16.90 -12.46
C PRO A 222 -30.09 -15.86 -13.47
N VAL A 223 -29.57 -14.63 -13.35
CA VAL A 223 -29.90 -13.54 -14.28
C VAL A 223 -29.57 -14.03 -15.69
N PRO A 224 -30.54 -14.05 -16.63
CA PRO A 224 -30.26 -14.46 -17.99
C PRO A 224 -29.16 -13.57 -18.57
N ALA A 225 -28.04 -14.18 -18.96
CA ALA A 225 -26.95 -13.46 -19.65
C ALA A 225 -27.44 -12.81 -20.96
N ASN A 226 -28.56 -13.29 -21.49
CA ASN A 226 -29.25 -12.81 -22.67
C ASN A 226 -30.27 -11.72 -22.30
N LEU A 227 -29.80 -10.65 -21.66
CA LEU A 227 -30.36 -9.32 -21.86
C LEU A 227 -29.45 -8.56 -22.83
N GLU A 228 -29.41 -9.05 -24.07
CA GLU A 228 -29.31 -8.15 -25.21
C GLU A 228 -30.42 -7.10 -25.11
N SER A 229 -30.22 -5.94 -25.71
CA SER A 229 -31.19 -4.84 -25.63
C SER A 229 -32.58 -5.31 -26.06
N GLY A 230 -33.63 -4.83 -25.37
CA GLY A 230 -35.02 -5.19 -25.67
C GLY A 230 -35.33 -5.03 -27.17
N PRO A 231 -36.21 -5.90 -27.72
CA PRO A 231 -36.24 -6.29 -29.13
C PRO A 231 -36.01 -5.11 -30.07
N ASP A 232 -34.88 -5.16 -30.78
CA ASP A 232 -34.35 -4.06 -31.58
C ASP A 232 -35.37 -3.61 -32.62
N ILE A 233 -36.09 -2.53 -32.32
CA ILE A 233 -37.12 -1.97 -33.19
C ILE A 233 -36.38 -1.36 -34.37
N PRO A 234 -36.50 -1.91 -35.60
CA PRO A 234 -35.69 -1.42 -36.72
C PRO A 234 -36.25 -0.07 -37.16
N ILE A 235 -35.75 1.01 -36.57
CA ILE A 235 -35.97 2.37 -37.06
C ILE A 235 -35.34 2.41 -38.45
N PRO A 236 -36.11 2.52 -39.54
CA PRO A 236 -35.56 2.46 -40.89
C PRO A 236 -34.68 3.69 -41.11
N GLN A 237 -33.36 3.50 -41.05
CA GLN A 237 -32.43 4.58 -41.37
C GLN A 237 -32.55 4.91 -42.85
N ASP A 238 -32.91 6.15 -43.14
CA ASP A 238 -33.05 6.65 -44.51
C ASP A 238 -31.67 6.83 -45.17
N THR A 239 -31.20 5.73 -45.74
CA THR A 239 -29.97 5.68 -46.54
C THR A 239 -30.13 6.43 -47.86
N ALA A 240 -31.34 6.62 -48.37
CA ALA A 240 -31.57 7.29 -49.64
C ALA A 240 -31.25 8.79 -49.57
N THR A 241 -31.78 9.52 -48.57
CA THR A 241 -31.44 10.95 -48.40
C THR A 241 -29.98 11.17 -48.00
N THR A 242 -29.38 10.23 -47.26
CA THR A 242 -27.96 10.26 -46.90
C THR A 242 -27.05 10.16 -48.12
N GLU A 243 -27.35 9.26 -49.07
CA GLU A 243 -26.55 9.05 -50.27
C GLU A 243 -26.80 10.11 -51.37
N ILE A 244 -28.03 10.62 -51.52
CA ILE A 244 -28.32 11.77 -52.40
C ILE A 244 -27.44 12.98 -52.02
N ARG A 245 -27.35 13.29 -50.72
CA ARG A 245 -26.54 14.42 -50.23
C ARG A 245 -25.05 14.26 -50.59
N ARG A 246 -24.50 13.04 -50.44
CA ARG A 246 -23.11 12.73 -50.84
C ARG A 246 -22.87 13.01 -52.33
N ILE A 247 -23.79 12.64 -53.21
CA ILE A 247 -23.64 12.84 -54.66
C ILE A 247 -23.76 14.33 -55.02
N GLU A 248 -24.65 15.07 -54.38
CA GLU A 248 -24.71 16.53 -54.50
C GLU A 248 -23.41 17.23 -54.05
N GLU A 249 -22.82 16.80 -52.94
CA GLU A 249 -21.56 17.34 -52.43
C GLU A 249 -20.40 17.06 -53.40
N LYS A 250 -20.33 15.86 -53.98
CA LYS A 250 -19.35 15.53 -55.04
C LYS A 250 -19.51 16.40 -56.29
N LEU A 251 -20.75 16.56 -56.80
CA LEU A 251 -21.04 17.41 -57.95
C LEU A 251 -20.53 18.85 -57.75
N LYS A 252 -20.65 19.39 -56.54
CA LYS A 252 -20.23 20.75 -56.18
C LYS A 252 -18.72 20.86 -55.92
N THR A 253 -18.08 19.79 -55.44
CA THR A 253 -16.67 19.80 -54.98
C THR A 253 -15.66 19.42 -56.07
N ILE A 254 -16.06 18.59 -57.04
CA ILE A 254 -15.18 18.18 -58.15
C ILE A 254 -15.07 19.34 -59.15
N ILE A 255 -13.90 19.99 -59.22
CA ILE A 255 -13.63 21.10 -60.15
C ILE A 255 -12.91 20.56 -61.39
N LEU A 256 -13.39 20.95 -62.58
CA LEU A 256 -12.77 20.60 -63.86
C LEU A 256 -11.91 21.79 -64.37
N PRO A 257 -10.58 21.64 -64.52
CA PRO A 257 -9.71 22.74 -64.94
C PRO A 257 -10.05 23.31 -66.33
N SER A 258 -10.39 22.44 -67.29
CA SER A 258 -10.79 22.84 -68.64
C SER A 258 -11.64 21.74 -69.30
N VAL A 259 -12.74 22.12 -69.94
CA VAL A 259 -13.59 21.24 -70.76
C VAL A 259 -13.86 21.93 -72.09
N GLU A 260 -13.59 21.27 -73.21
CA GLU A 260 -13.77 21.82 -74.55
C GLU A 260 -14.33 20.72 -75.46
N PHE A 261 -15.53 20.95 -75.99
CA PHE A 261 -16.25 20.06 -76.91
C PHE A 261 -16.52 20.80 -78.23
N ALA A 262 -16.32 20.13 -79.35
CA ALA A 262 -16.57 20.63 -80.70
C ALA A 262 -17.27 19.53 -81.51
N ASP A 263 -18.51 19.80 -81.94
CA ASP A 263 -19.43 18.86 -82.61
C ASP A 263 -19.46 17.44 -82.00
N THR A 264 -19.26 17.35 -80.69
CA THR A 264 -19.15 16.10 -79.94
C THR A 264 -20.55 15.58 -79.60
N PRO A 265 -20.89 14.30 -79.82
CA PRO A 265 -22.19 13.77 -79.43
C PRO A 265 -22.32 13.77 -77.90
N LEU A 266 -23.55 13.94 -77.41
CA LEU A 266 -23.86 14.06 -75.99
C LEU A 266 -23.34 12.87 -75.18
N ARG A 267 -23.39 11.65 -75.74
CA ARG A 267 -22.89 10.43 -75.11
C ARG A 267 -21.39 10.52 -74.79
N ASP A 268 -20.54 10.74 -75.80
CA ASP A 268 -19.09 10.91 -75.63
C ASP A 268 -18.75 12.06 -74.67
N ALA A 269 -19.54 13.15 -74.70
CA ALA A 269 -19.36 14.28 -73.79
C ALA A 269 -19.70 13.94 -72.33
N ILE A 270 -20.69 13.08 -72.09
CA ILE A 270 -21.05 12.57 -70.76
C ILE A 270 -20.02 11.53 -70.28
N ASP A 271 -19.58 10.62 -71.15
CA ASP A 271 -18.53 9.65 -70.84
C ASP A 271 -17.20 10.37 -70.46
N PHE A 272 -16.86 11.46 -71.16
CA PHE A 272 -15.73 12.33 -70.79
C PHE A 272 -15.92 12.98 -69.41
N LEU A 273 -17.10 13.54 -69.11
CA LEU A 273 -17.39 14.12 -67.79
C LEU A 273 -17.33 13.05 -66.68
N GLN A 274 -17.80 11.83 -66.94
CA GLN A 274 -17.72 10.71 -66.02
C GLN A 274 -16.26 10.30 -65.77
N GLN A 275 -15.44 10.13 -66.81
CA GLN A 275 -14.01 9.85 -66.66
C GLN A 275 -13.30 10.95 -65.85
N ARG A 276 -13.51 12.23 -66.18
CA ARG A 276 -12.90 13.34 -65.45
C ARG A 276 -13.40 13.43 -64.00
N SER A 277 -14.64 13.02 -63.70
CA SER A 277 -15.11 12.91 -62.31
C SER A 277 -14.32 11.87 -61.50
N VAL A 278 -14.01 10.71 -62.10
CA VAL A 278 -13.22 9.65 -61.45
C VAL A 278 -11.76 10.06 -61.29
N GLU A 279 -11.21 10.84 -62.21
CA GLU A 279 -9.86 11.40 -62.08
C GLU A 279 -9.78 12.45 -60.94
N MET A 280 -10.71 13.41 -60.91
CA MET A 280 -10.66 14.60 -60.05
C MET A 280 -11.34 14.45 -58.67
N ASP A 281 -12.09 13.38 -58.40
CA ASP A 281 -12.61 13.06 -57.04
C ASP A 281 -11.48 12.59 -56.11
N VAL A 282 -10.69 13.53 -55.57
CA VAL A 282 -9.60 13.25 -54.63
C VAL A 282 -10.06 13.02 -53.18
N ASN A 283 -11.36 13.12 -52.89
CA ASN A 283 -11.90 13.10 -51.53
C ASN A 283 -12.51 11.74 -51.13
N GLU A 284 -12.94 10.91 -52.07
CA GLU A 284 -13.48 9.57 -51.76
C GLU A 284 -12.38 8.49 -51.73
N THR A 285 -12.15 7.91 -50.55
CA THR A 285 -11.11 6.88 -50.31
C THR A 285 -11.42 5.52 -50.94
N ASN A 286 -12.67 5.26 -51.35
CA ASN A 286 -13.10 3.96 -51.88
C ASN A 286 -13.13 3.96 -53.42
N PRO A 287 -12.30 3.14 -54.11
CA PRO A 287 -12.28 3.07 -55.58
C PRO A 287 -13.63 2.77 -56.23
N ALA A 288 -14.48 1.95 -55.59
CA ALA A 288 -15.80 1.59 -56.12
C ALA A 288 -16.86 2.69 -55.97
N ARG A 289 -16.54 3.81 -55.31
CA ARG A 289 -17.42 4.97 -55.11
C ARG A 289 -16.83 6.26 -55.69
N LYS A 290 -15.66 6.20 -56.33
CA LYS A 290 -14.91 7.36 -56.82
C LYS A 290 -15.58 7.96 -58.06
N GLY A 291 -15.67 9.29 -58.12
CA GLY A 291 -16.38 9.99 -59.18
C GLY A 291 -17.91 9.87 -59.03
N ILE A 292 -18.63 10.10 -60.13
CA ILE A 292 -20.10 10.05 -60.18
C ILE A 292 -20.53 9.23 -61.40
N ASN A 293 -21.48 8.31 -61.18
CA ASN A 293 -22.13 7.58 -62.27
C ASN A 293 -23.21 8.46 -62.91
N ILE A 294 -23.16 8.66 -64.24
CA ILE A 294 -24.12 9.48 -64.98
C ILE A 294 -24.91 8.57 -65.92
N ILE A 295 -26.23 8.58 -65.80
CA ILE A 295 -27.12 7.72 -66.59
C ILE A 295 -28.01 8.61 -67.46
N ILE A 296 -27.96 8.41 -68.78
CA ILE A 296 -28.88 9.07 -69.71
C ILE A 296 -30.14 8.21 -69.83
N ASP A 297 -31.28 8.72 -69.35
CA ASP A 297 -32.59 8.11 -69.59
C ASP A 297 -33.33 8.92 -70.65
N THR A 298 -33.23 8.46 -71.89
CA THR A 298 -33.89 9.07 -73.05
C THR A 298 -35.29 8.50 -73.31
N GLY A 299 -35.88 7.76 -72.35
CA GLY A 299 -37.21 7.16 -72.43
C GLY A 299 -37.22 5.68 -72.86
N THR A 300 -36.05 5.07 -73.08
CA THR A 300 -35.90 3.70 -73.58
C THR A 300 -36.05 2.66 -72.46
N VAL A 301 -37.30 2.38 -72.08
CA VAL A 301 -37.62 1.41 -71.01
C VAL A 301 -37.23 -0.04 -71.40
N GLY A 302 -36.09 -0.50 -70.90
CA GLY A 302 -35.64 -1.90 -70.98
C GLY A 302 -35.71 -2.59 -69.62
N GLY A 303 -36.42 -3.71 -69.53
CA GLY A 303 -36.72 -4.39 -68.25
C GLY A 303 -35.89 -5.65 -67.97
N GLY A 304 -35.66 -5.91 -66.68
CA GLY A 304 -35.06 -7.14 -66.13
C GLY A 304 -34.62 -6.92 -64.67
N GLY A 305 -34.63 -7.91 -63.78
CA GLY A 305 -35.08 -9.29 -63.95
C GLY A 305 -34.45 -10.22 -62.90
N GLY A 306 -35.27 -10.73 -61.98
CA GLY A 306 -34.83 -11.60 -60.87
C GLY A 306 -34.64 -10.85 -59.54
N GLY A 307 -34.77 -11.51 -58.38
CA GLY A 307 -35.21 -12.90 -58.18
C GLY A 307 -35.15 -13.31 -56.71
N ALA A 308 -36.32 -13.43 -56.05
CA ALA A 308 -36.40 -13.79 -54.64
C ALA A 308 -36.74 -15.30 -54.48
N ALA A 309 -35.89 -16.03 -53.76
CA ALA A 309 -36.14 -17.40 -53.34
C ALA A 309 -37.01 -17.46 -52.06
N PRO A 310 -37.74 -18.56 -51.79
CA PRO A 310 -38.91 -18.53 -50.92
C PRO A 310 -38.62 -18.75 -49.42
N ALA A 311 -39.54 -18.28 -48.58
CA ALA A 311 -39.66 -18.70 -47.18
C ALA A 311 -40.44 -20.03 -47.06
N PRO A 312 -40.13 -20.90 -46.08
CA PRO A 312 -40.83 -22.17 -45.86
C PRO A 312 -42.17 -21.97 -45.14
N ALA A 313 -43.17 -22.80 -45.49
CA ALA A 313 -44.49 -22.81 -44.85
C ALA A 313 -44.66 -23.99 -43.88
N ALA A 314 -45.47 -23.79 -42.83
CA ALA A 314 -45.97 -24.86 -41.98
C ALA A 314 -47.15 -25.61 -42.66
N PRO A 315 -47.37 -26.91 -42.35
CA PRO A 315 -48.37 -27.72 -43.05
C PRO A 315 -49.80 -27.42 -42.59
N ALA A 316 -50.73 -27.44 -43.54
CA ALA A 316 -52.17 -27.54 -43.32
C ALA A 316 -52.75 -28.63 -44.24
N GLU A 317 -53.83 -29.28 -43.82
CA GLU A 317 -54.31 -30.54 -44.40
C GLU A 317 -55.09 -30.37 -45.71
N GLY A 318 -55.08 -31.41 -46.56
CA GLY A 318 -55.64 -31.34 -47.91
C GLY A 318 -57.16 -31.59 -47.98
N GLY A 319 -57.88 -30.63 -48.57
CA GLY A 319 -59.26 -30.80 -49.06
C GLY A 319 -59.33 -30.74 -50.60
N PHE A 320 -60.20 -31.54 -51.21
CA PHE A 320 -60.35 -31.65 -52.68
C PHE A 320 -61.40 -30.67 -53.24
N GLY A 321 -61.20 -30.09 -54.43
CA GLY A 321 -62.30 -29.38 -55.13
C GLY A 321 -61.99 -28.48 -56.35
N PHE A 322 -61.89 -29.08 -57.54
CA PHE A 322 -62.43 -28.61 -58.85
C PHE A 322 -61.95 -27.30 -59.56
N GLU A 323 -61.17 -27.49 -60.63
CA GLU A 323 -61.27 -26.95 -62.02
C GLU A 323 -61.88 -25.55 -62.37
N GLY A 324 -61.18 -24.76 -63.21
CA GLY A 324 -61.85 -23.83 -64.17
C GLY A 324 -61.11 -22.55 -64.65
N GLY A 325 -60.73 -22.48 -65.94
CA GLY A 325 -60.79 -21.24 -66.75
C GLY A 325 -59.56 -20.31 -66.92
N ALA A 326 -59.33 -19.86 -68.16
CA ALA A 326 -58.46 -18.73 -68.58
C ALA A 326 -59.26 -17.86 -69.62
N PRO A 327 -58.84 -16.64 -70.09
CA PRO A 327 -57.58 -16.37 -70.82
C PRO A 327 -56.98 -14.94 -70.59
N ALA A 328 -56.14 -14.43 -71.51
CA ALA A 328 -55.34 -13.18 -71.38
C ALA A 328 -55.32 -12.28 -72.66
N ALA A 329 -54.76 -11.06 -72.56
CA ALA A 329 -54.38 -10.15 -73.68
C ALA A 329 -53.28 -9.14 -73.23
N VAL A 330 -52.15 -8.92 -73.94
CA VAL A 330 -51.83 -7.85 -74.96
C VAL A 330 -51.96 -6.41 -74.42
N GLY A 331 -51.08 -5.40 -74.62
CA GLY A 331 -49.80 -5.14 -75.37
C GLY A 331 -49.52 -3.60 -75.36
N GLY A 332 -48.44 -2.97 -75.87
CA GLY A 332 -47.17 -3.39 -76.50
C GLY A 332 -46.61 -2.33 -77.51
N GLY A 333 -45.49 -1.61 -77.24
CA GLY A 333 -44.88 -0.62 -78.18
C GLY A 333 -43.76 0.28 -77.58
N GLY A 334 -42.98 1.00 -78.41
CA GLY A 334 -41.86 1.90 -77.98
C GLY A 334 -41.25 2.76 -79.11
N MET A 335 -40.27 3.63 -78.81
CA MET A 335 -39.60 4.54 -79.79
C MET A 335 -38.15 4.92 -79.38
N GLY A 336 -37.33 5.46 -80.30
CA GLY A 336 -35.88 5.71 -80.13
C GLY A 336 -35.45 7.06 -79.50
N GLY A 337 -34.18 7.14 -79.08
CA GLY A 337 -33.67 8.11 -78.09
C GLY A 337 -32.81 9.28 -78.58
N VAL A 338 -32.26 10.03 -77.61
CA VAL A 338 -31.72 11.42 -77.76
C VAL A 338 -30.17 11.49 -77.79
N GLU A 339 -29.49 10.35 -77.71
CA GLU A 339 -28.05 10.25 -77.41
C GLU A 339 -27.10 10.85 -78.48
N ASP A 340 -27.51 10.87 -79.75
CA ASP A 340 -26.70 11.37 -80.88
C ASP A 340 -26.65 12.92 -80.99
N THR A 341 -27.28 13.64 -80.06
CA THR A 341 -27.34 15.11 -80.07
C THR A 341 -25.94 15.72 -79.95
N ARG A 342 -25.46 16.43 -80.98
CA ARG A 342 -24.13 17.06 -80.97
C ARG A 342 -24.14 18.40 -80.25
N ILE A 343 -23.12 18.61 -79.42
CA ILE A 343 -22.91 19.84 -78.65
C ILE A 343 -21.51 20.42 -78.87
N SER A 344 -21.39 21.74 -78.72
CA SER A 344 -20.12 22.45 -78.61
C SER A 344 -20.15 23.37 -77.39
N LEU A 345 -19.05 23.39 -76.63
CA LEU A 345 -18.97 23.97 -75.29
C LEU A 345 -17.52 24.26 -74.93
N ARG A 346 -17.26 25.35 -74.19
CA ARG A 346 -15.95 25.66 -73.64
C ARG A 346 -16.07 26.21 -72.23
N LEU A 347 -15.50 25.51 -71.25
CA LEU A 347 -15.52 25.83 -69.83
C LEU A 347 -14.09 25.78 -69.25
N THR A 348 -13.83 26.57 -68.20
CA THR A 348 -12.51 26.63 -67.56
C THR A 348 -12.67 26.89 -66.06
N ASN A 349 -12.09 26.02 -65.24
CA ASN A 349 -12.19 26.01 -63.77
C ASN A 349 -13.65 26.04 -63.26
N VAL A 350 -14.43 25.03 -63.66
CA VAL A 350 -15.89 24.95 -63.40
C VAL A 350 -16.23 23.67 -62.61
N PRO A 351 -17.12 23.71 -61.59
CA PRO A 351 -17.59 22.51 -60.89
C PRO A 351 -18.31 21.53 -61.82
N LEU A 352 -18.22 20.23 -61.54
CA LEU A 352 -18.87 19.17 -62.31
C LEU A 352 -20.40 19.38 -62.40
N ALA A 353 -21.04 19.89 -61.33
CA ALA A 353 -22.43 20.31 -61.32
C ALA A 353 -22.78 21.27 -62.46
N GLU A 354 -21.96 22.30 -62.65
CA GLU A 354 -22.16 23.32 -63.68
C GLU A 354 -21.79 22.81 -65.06
N ALA A 355 -20.70 22.05 -65.19
CA ALA A 355 -20.32 21.42 -66.46
C ALA A 355 -21.42 20.50 -67.00
N LEU A 356 -22.00 19.65 -66.14
CA LEU A 356 -23.12 18.77 -66.45
C LEU A 356 -24.41 19.57 -66.74
N ARG A 357 -24.68 20.63 -65.98
CA ARG A 357 -25.80 21.56 -66.27
C ARG A 357 -25.68 22.20 -67.66
N TYR A 358 -24.49 22.65 -68.06
CA TYR A 358 -24.29 23.27 -69.36
C TYR A 358 -24.42 22.26 -70.51
N THR A 359 -23.79 21.08 -70.45
CA THR A 359 -23.94 20.05 -71.50
C THR A 359 -25.38 19.59 -71.66
N THR A 360 -26.09 19.31 -70.55
CA THR A 360 -27.50 18.91 -70.60
C THR A 360 -28.41 20.01 -71.13
N SER A 361 -28.20 21.27 -70.74
CA SER A 361 -29.00 22.40 -71.23
C SER A 361 -28.89 22.63 -72.74
N LEU A 362 -27.69 22.40 -73.34
CA LEU A 362 -27.47 22.49 -74.79
C LEU A 362 -28.22 21.40 -75.56
N ALA A 363 -28.48 20.24 -74.93
CA ALA A 363 -29.25 19.13 -75.48
C ALA A 363 -30.75 19.16 -75.10
N GLN A 364 -31.24 20.24 -74.49
CA GLN A 364 -32.62 20.36 -73.95
C GLN A 364 -32.98 19.30 -72.88
N LEU A 365 -31.98 18.82 -72.14
CA LEU A 365 -32.14 17.88 -71.03
C LEU A 365 -31.94 18.60 -69.68
N LYS A 366 -32.44 17.97 -68.61
CA LYS A 366 -32.14 18.32 -67.21
C LYS A 366 -31.55 17.11 -66.50
N TYR A 367 -30.94 17.33 -65.34
CA TYR A 367 -30.43 16.24 -64.49
C TYR A 367 -31.14 16.20 -63.13
N LYS A 368 -31.32 14.99 -62.59
CA LYS A 368 -31.80 14.72 -61.22
C LYS A 368 -30.74 13.90 -60.49
N VAL A 369 -30.57 14.16 -59.19
CA VAL A 369 -29.71 13.34 -58.34
C VAL A 369 -30.56 12.22 -57.72
N GLU A 370 -30.13 10.98 -57.88
CA GLU A 370 -30.70 9.79 -57.25
C GLU A 370 -29.63 9.15 -56.32
N PRO A 371 -29.98 8.27 -55.37
CA PRO A 371 -29.05 7.79 -54.33
C PRO A 371 -27.76 7.12 -54.84
N PHE A 372 -27.69 6.68 -56.10
CA PHE A 372 -26.51 6.00 -56.64
C PHE A 372 -26.03 6.53 -58.01
N ALA A 373 -26.70 7.54 -58.58
CA ALA A 373 -26.39 8.07 -59.90
C ALA A 373 -26.96 9.49 -60.12
N VAL A 374 -26.41 10.20 -61.10
CA VAL A 374 -27.03 11.41 -61.66
C VAL A 374 -27.77 11.01 -62.94
N LYS A 375 -29.09 11.19 -62.94
CA LYS A 375 -29.97 10.78 -64.02
C LYS A 375 -30.30 11.96 -64.92
N VAL A 376 -29.92 11.89 -66.19
CA VAL A 376 -30.23 12.91 -67.20
C VAL A 376 -31.52 12.52 -67.93
N VAL A 377 -32.49 13.44 -67.97
CA VAL A 377 -33.83 13.22 -68.55
C VAL A 377 -34.28 14.41 -69.41
N PRO A 378 -35.20 14.22 -70.38
CA PRO A 378 -35.80 15.32 -71.13
C PRO A 378 -36.46 16.38 -70.24
N ILE A 379 -36.38 17.65 -70.67
CA ILE A 379 -36.99 18.79 -69.93
C ILE A 379 -38.53 18.67 -69.82
N SER A 380 -39.16 17.89 -70.69
CA SER A 380 -40.61 17.60 -70.68
C SER A 380 -41.07 16.62 -69.59
N THR A 381 -40.16 15.92 -68.91
CA THR A 381 -40.51 14.94 -67.86
C THR A 381 -40.89 15.67 -66.57
N PRO A 382 -42.11 15.50 -66.01
CA PRO A 382 -42.51 16.20 -64.79
C PRO A 382 -41.73 15.70 -63.56
N ASP A 383 -41.37 16.62 -62.67
CA ASP A 383 -40.71 16.28 -61.41
C ASP A 383 -41.73 15.80 -60.37
N ALA A 384 -41.70 14.50 -60.07
CA ALA A 384 -42.48 13.91 -59.00
C ALA A 384 -41.73 14.06 -57.66
N ASP A 385 -42.09 15.08 -56.89
CA ASP A 385 -41.68 15.26 -55.50
C ASP A 385 -42.75 14.64 -54.58
N LEU A 386 -42.38 13.59 -53.83
CA LEU A 386 -43.21 13.02 -52.78
C LEU A 386 -42.81 13.59 -51.41
N PHE A 387 -43.73 14.32 -50.78
CA PHE A 387 -43.65 14.66 -49.36
C PHE A 387 -44.34 13.58 -48.52
N THR A 388 -43.59 12.89 -47.66
CA THR A 388 -44.13 11.99 -46.63
C THR A 388 -44.24 12.72 -45.29
N ASN A 389 -45.42 13.27 -44.99
CA ASN A 389 -45.76 13.68 -43.63
C ASN A 389 -45.94 12.43 -42.76
N VAL A 390 -45.16 12.33 -41.69
CA VAL A 390 -45.29 11.29 -40.65
C VAL A 390 -46.05 11.89 -39.46
N TYR A 391 -46.92 11.08 -38.85
CA TYR A 391 -47.71 11.40 -37.64
C TYR A 391 -47.28 10.48 -36.49
#